data_AF-A0A2T4LJM4-F1
#
_entry.id   AF-A0A2T4LJM4-F1
#
_cell.length_a   1.000
_cell.length_b   1.000
_cell.length_c   1.000
_cell.angle_alpha   90.00
_cell.angle_beta   90.00
_cell.angle_gamma   90.00
#
_symmetry.space_group_name_H-M   'P 1'
#
loop_
_entity.id
_entity.type
_entity.pdbx_description
1 polymer ?
#
loop_
_entity_poly.entity_id
_entity_poly.type
_entity_poly.pdbx_seq_one_letter_code
_entity_poly.pdbx_strand_id
1 'polypeptide(L)'
;DKAKDDNPNTSEGLIVYMGNQDYDVKTGDFVNVTGIVDEYHIDGYDDKQKTDLPVTQINARDDKGGNVAITKHNQPLPKAYNIQNPPSKVSANDQFRTFDRDQYAIDYWESLEGMRVMTNTVRSVSP
;
A
#
# COMPACT_ATOMS: atom_id res chain seq x y z
N ASP A 1 -11.53 -0.64 11.81
CA ASP A 1 -11.79 -1.88 11.08
C ASP A 1 -12.00 -3.00 12.09
N LYS A 2 -12.87 -3.97 11.81
CA LYS A 2 -13.03 -5.17 12.65
C LYS A 2 -12.20 -6.36 12.14
N ALA A 3 -11.69 -6.27 10.91
CA ALA A 3 -10.92 -7.33 10.26
C ALA A 3 -9.41 -7.06 10.20
N LYS A 4 -8.95 -5.90 10.72
CA LYS A 4 -7.51 -5.61 10.84
C LYS A 4 -6.80 -6.64 11.72
N ASP A 5 -5.56 -6.96 11.41
CA ASP A 5 -4.73 -7.89 12.15
C ASP A 5 -4.06 -7.25 13.39
N ASP A 6 -4.13 -5.92 13.50
CA ASP A 6 -3.54 -5.12 14.59
C ASP A 6 -2.01 -5.24 14.70
N ASN A 7 -1.35 -5.71 13.64
CA ASN A 7 0.10 -5.82 13.58
C ASN A 7 0.70 -4.56 12.94
N PRO A 8 1.43 -3.73 13.71
CA PRO A 8 2.01 -2.51 13.18
C PRO A 8 3.14 -2.74 12.16
N ASN A 9 3.62 -3.99 12.01
CA ASN A 9 4.64 -4.37 11.03
C ASN A 9 4.05 -4.72 9.65
N THR A 10 2.72 -4.73 9.50
CA THR A 10 2.04 -5.05 8.25
C THR A 10 1.04 -3.97 7.88
N SER A 11 0.81 -3.82 6.58
CA SER A 11 -0.20 -2.91 6.06
C SER A 11 -1.57 -3.59 5.99
N GLU A 12 -2.62 -2.81 6.29
CA GLU A 12 -4.02 -3.16 6.02
C GLU A 12 -4.49 -2.68 4.63
N GLY A 13 -3.66 -1.88 3.95
CA GLY A 13 -3.90 -1.39 2.60
C GLY A 13 -3.50 -2.44 1.57
N LEU A 14 -4.28 -2.57 0.51
CA LEU A 14 -3.98 -3.43 -0.62
C LEU A 14 -4.09 -2.65 -1.92
N ILE A 15 -3.12 -2.83 -2.81
CA ILE A 15 -3.17 -2.32 -4.17
C ILE A 15 -3.77 -3.43 -5.05
N VAL A 16 -4.81 -3.09 -5.81
CA VAL A 16 -5.49 -4.02 -6.72
C VAL A 16 -5.33 -3.51 -8.14
N TYR A 17 -4.65 -4.30 -8.97
CA TYR A 17 -4.47 -3.99 -10.39
C TYR A 17 -5.54 -4.68 -11.22
N MET A 18 -6.36 -3.89 -11.90
CA MET A 18 -7.48 -4.35 -12.72
C MET A 18 -7.20 -4.26 -14.23
N GLY A 19 -6.01 -3.82 -14.66
CA GLY A 19 -5.73 -3.60 -16.08
C GLY A 19 -6.59 -2.48 -16.68
N ASN A 20 -7.22 -2.77 -17.82
CA ASN A 20 -8.15 -1.85 -18.50
C ASN A 20 -9.62 -2.17 -18.17
N GLN A 21 -9.86 -3.13 -17.27
CA GLN A 21 -11.19 -3.57 -16.90
C GLN A 21 -11.83 -2.54 -15.96
N ASP A 22 -13.03 -2.11 -16.32
CA ASP A 22 -13.84 -1.22 -15.48
C ASP A 22 -14.84 -2.05 -14.68
N TYR A 23 -14.61 -2.15 -13.37
CA TYR A 23 -15.51 -2.81 -12.41
C TYR A 23 -16.50 -1.82 -11.75
N ASP A 24 -16.56 -0.56 -12.20
CA ASP A 24 -17.40 0.54 -11.66
C ASP A 24 -17.24 0.74 -10.14
N VAL A 25 -16.06 0.44 -9.61
CA VAL A 25 -15.75 0.57 -8.18
C VAL A 25 -15.72 2.03 -7.75
N LYS A 26 -16.38 2.32 -6.63
CA LYS A 26 -16.48 3.67 -6.05
C LYS A 26 -15.91 3.68 -4.64
N THR A 27 -15.49 4.87 -4.21
CA THR A 27 -15.08 5.06 -2.81
C THR A 27 -16.21 4.67 -1.86
N GLY A 28 -15.92 3.79 -0.91
CA GLY A 28 -16.91 3.25 0.04
C GLY A 28 -17.54 1.93 -0.40
N ASP A 29 -17.15 1.36 -1.55
CA ASP A 29 -17.56 0.02 -1.92
C ASP A 29 -16.80 -1.04 -1.12
N PHE A 30 -17.55 -2.03 -0.63
CA PHE A 30 -17.00 -3.22 -0.01
C PHE A 30 -16.90 -4.30 -1.06
N VAL A 31 -15.67 -4.69 -1.38
CA VAL A 31 -15.37 -5.58 -2.50
C VAL A 31 -14.83 -6.91 -2.01
N ASN A 32 -15.12 -7.97 -2.75
CA ASN A 32 -14.38 -9.21 -2.71
C ASN A 32 -13.42 -9.23 -3.91
N VAL A 33 -12.15 -9.55 -3.68
CA VAL A 33 -11.11 -9.53 -4.70
C VAL A 33 -10.47 -10.90 -4.79
N THR A 34 -10.40 -11.44 -6.00
CA THR A 34 -9.61 -12.62 -6.33
C THR A 34 -8.55 -12.23 -7.34
N GLY A 35 -7.36 -12.79 -7.21
CA GLY A 35 -6.26 -12.50 -8.12
C GLY A 35 -4.98 -13.20 -7.69
N ILE A 36 -3.90 -12.86 -8.40
CA ILE A 36 -2.55 -13.35 -8.12
C ILE A 36 -1.78 -12.23 -7.41
N VAL A 37 -1.08 -12.55 -6.33
CA VAL A 37 -0.16 -11.62 -5.67
C VAL A 37 1.08 -11.45 -6.55
N ASP A 38 1.46 -10.20 -6.82
CA ASP A 38 2.55 -9.83 -7.71
C ASP A 38 3.32 -8.62 -7.15
N GLU A 39 4.57 -8.47 -7.59
CA GLU A 39 5.45 -7.34 -7.25
C GLU A 39 5.59 -6.43 -8.47
N TYR A 40 5.25 -5.15 -8.32
CA TYR A 40 5.17 -4.24 -9.47
C TYR A 40 5.85 -2.90 -9.22
N HIS A 41 6.67 -2.46 -10.17
CA HIS A 41 7.23 -1.11 -10.16
C HIS A 41 6.19 -0.14 -10.72
N ILE A 42 5.61 0.69 -9.85
CA ILE A 42 4.67 1.76 -10.23
C ILE A 42 5.28 2.62 -11.34
N ASP A 43 4.45 3.20 -12.21
CA ASP A 43 4.93 4.09 -13.27
C ASP A 43 5.75 5.26 -12.72
N GLY A 44 6.87 5.52 -13.42
CA GLY A 44 7.94 6.39 -12.97
C GLY A 44 8.92 6.64 -14.11
N TYR A 45 10.17 6.98 -13.77
CA TYR A 45 11.23 7.20 -14.74
C TYR A 45 11.62 5.91 -15.49
N ASP A 46 12.26 6.05 -16.65
CA ASP A 46 12.64 4.91 -17.51
C ASP A 46 13.58 3.91 -16.83
N ASP A 47 14.31 4.35 -15.78
CA ASP A 47 15.21 3.53 -14.99
C ASP A 47 14.58 2.92 -13.73
N LYS A 48 13.26 3.05 -13.53
CA LYS A 48 12.54 2.54 -12.34
C LYS A 48 12.86 1.09 -11.98
N GLN A 49 13.06 0.22 -12.99
CA GLN A 49 13.41 -1.20 -12.80
C GLN A 49 14.78 -1.41 -12.13
N LYS A 50 15.59 -0.36 -12.02
CA LYS A 50 16.93 -0.37 -11.41
C LYS A 50 16.99 0.44 -10.12
N THR A 51 16.13 1.45 -9.99
CA THR A 51 16.22 2.47 -8.93
C THR A 51 15.11 2.38 -7.91
N ASP A 52 13.93 1.88 -8.30
CA ASP A 52 12.73 1.95 -7.48
C ASP A 52 12.49 0.61 -6.80
N LEU A 53 11.77 0.63 -5.68
CA LEU A 53 11.25 -0.58 -5.05
C LEU A 53 9.90 -0.94 -5.68
N PRO A 54 9.64 -2.23 -5.95
CA PRO A 54 8.32 -2.66 -6.33
C PRO A 54 7.35 -2.50 -5.15
N VAL A 55 6.06 -2.46 -5.47
CA VAL A 55 4.98 -2.56 -4.48
C VAL A 55 4.27 -3.89 -4.63
N THR A 56 3.75 -4.41 -3.52
CA THR A 56 2.92 -5.61 -3.55
C THR A 56 1.52 -5.25 -4.06
N GLN A 57 1.01 -6.02 -5.03
CA GLN A 57 -0.34 -5.85 -5.55
C GLN A 57 -1.07 -7.18 -5.75
N ILE A 58 -2.39 -7.13 -5.80
CA ILE A 58 -3.23 -8.21 -6.31
C ILE A 58 -3.58 -7.91 -7.75
N ASN A 59 -3.06 -8.73 -8.67
CA ASN A 59 -3.45 -8.69 -10.08
C ASN A 59 -4.81 -9.39 -10.25
N ALA A 60 -5.86 -8.58 -10.37
CA ALA A 60 -7.26 -9.00 -10.43
C ALA A 60 -7.82 -9.00 -11.87
N ARG A 61 -6.96 -9.00 -12.90
CA ARG A 61 -7.40 -9.10 -14.30
C ARG A 61 -8.13 -10.41 -14.56
N ASP A 62 -9.25 -10.33 -15.25
CA ASP A 62 -10.07 -11.50 -15.62
C ASP A 62 -9.33 -12.51 -16.52
N ASP A 63 -8.49 -12.03 -17.44
CA ASP A 63 -7.62 -12.86 -18.29
C ASP A 63 -6.48 -13.55 -17.52
N LYS A 64 -6.31 -13.21 -16.24
CA LYS A 64 -5.43 -13.87 -15.27
C LYS A 64 -6.19 -14.64 -14.20
N GLY A 65 -7.51 -14.82 -14.37
CA GLY A 65 -8.38 -15.51 -13.41
C GLY A 65 -8.76 -14.67 -12.19
N GLY A 66 -8.48 -13.36 -12.22
CA GLY A 66 -8.87 -12.42 -11.18
C GLY A 66 -10.30 -11.91 -11.33
N ASN A 67 -10.82 -11.33 -10.26
CA ASN A 67 -12.16 -10.72 -10.23
C ASN A 67 -12.26 -9.70 -9.10
N VAL A 68 -13.00 -8.62 -9.34
CA VAL A 68 -13.46 -7.69 -8.30
C VAL A 68 -14.98 -7.71 -8.29
N ALA A 69 -15.57 -8.07 -7.15
CA ALA A 69 -17.01 -8.11 -6.96
C ALA A 69 -17.44 -7.14 -5.86
N ILE A 70 -18.24 -6.14 -6.22
CA ILE A 70 -18.83 -5.22 -5.24
C ILE A 70 -19.97 -5.94 -4.51
N THR A 71 -19.91 -6.00 -3.19
CA THR A 71 -20.89 -6.71 -2.36
C THR A 71 -21.74 -5.76 -1.51
N LYS A 72 -21.23 -4.56 -1.21
CA LYS A 72 -21.97 -3.47 -0.55
C LYS A 72 -21.44 -2.12 -1.02
N HIS A 73 -22.28 -1.10 -0.95
CA HIS A 73 -21.93 0.28 -1.25
C HIS A 73 -21.97 1.15 0.01
N ASN A 74 -21.42 2.38 -0.09
CA ASN A 74 -21.53 3.43 0.94
C ASN A 74 -21.08 2.98 2.35
N GLN A 75 -20.09 2.11 2.42
CA GLN A 75 -19.49 1.71 3.70
C GLN A 75 -18.59 2.83 4.25
N PRO A 76 -18.51 2.96 5.59
CA PRO A 76 -17.58 3.90 6.20
C PRO A 76 -16.14 3.48 5.88
N LEU A 77 -15.31 4.46 5.50
CA LEU A 77 -13.89 4.21 5.25
C LEU A 77 -13.12 4.03 6.57
N PRO A 78 -12.02 3.24 6.56
CA PRO A 78 -11.07 3.24 7.65
C PRO A 78 -10.58 4.65 7.98
N LYS A 79 -10.35 4.89 9.28
CA LYS A 79 -9.67 6.11 9.72
C LYS A 79 -8.27 6.13 9.13
N ALA A 80 -7.80 7.30 8.73
CA ALA A 80 -6.43 7.46 8.29
C ALA A 80 -5.47 7.13 9.44
N TYR A 81 -4.35 6.50 9.12
CA TYR A 81 -3.26 6.30 10.06
C TYR A 81 -2.52 7.61 10.29
N ASN A 82 -2.37 8.03 11.55
CA ASN A 82 -1.61 9.23 11.87
C ASN A 82 -0.12 8.87 11.87
N ILE A 83 0.63 9.44 10.92
CA ILE A 83 2.08 9.26 10.81
C ILE A 83 2.73 9.69 12.13
N GLN A 84 3.46 8.76 12.73
CA GLN A 84 4.29 8.98 13.91
C GLN A 84 5.63 9.58 13.50
N ASN A 85 6.61 9.62 14.40
CA ASN A 85 7.97 10.03 14.04
C ASN A 85 8.67 8.89 13.30
N PRO A 86 8.77 8.92 11.95
CA PRO A 86 9.46 7.85 11.23
C PRO A 86 10.96 7.88 11.61
N PRO A 87 11.65 6.73 11.61
CA PRO A 87 13.08 6.70 11.87
C PRO A 87 13.87 7.51 10.85
N SER A 88 15.02 8.06 11.26
CA SER A 88 15.91 8.80 10.35
C SER A 88 16.92 7.92 9.62
N LYS A 89 17.20 6.71 10.15
CA LYS A 89 18.10 5.75 9.51
C LYS A 89 17.35 5.11 8.35
N VAL A 90 17.92 5.16 7.14
CA VAL A 90 17.20 4.77 5.92
C VAL A 90 16.87 3.27 5.91
N SER A 91 17.90 2.41 6.00
CA SER A 91 17.75 0.96 5.94
C SER A 91 18.88 0.23 6.68
N ALA A 92 18.69 -1.07 6.92
CA ALA A 92 19.75 -1.96 7.36
C ALA A 92 20.78 -2.17 6.24
N ASN A 93 22.05 -2.34 6.62
CA ASN A 93 23.13 -2.64 5.67
C ASN A 93 23.25 -4.15 5.42
N ASP A 94 22.14 -4.78 5.01
CA ASP A 94 22.05 -6.23 4.88
C ASP A 94 21.19 -6.70 3.70
N GLN A 95 20.92 -5.80 2.73
CA GLN A 95 20.09 -6.09 1.56
C GLN A 95 18.65 -6.48 1.93
N PHE A 96 18.02 -5.71 2.84
CA PHE A 96 16.62 -5.86 3.25
C PHE A 96 16.30 -7.21 3.92
N ARG A 97 17.27 -7.80 4.62
CA ARG A 97 17.06 -9.07 5.35
C ARG A 97 16.49 -8.84 6.74
N THR A 98 16.80 -7.69 7.34
CA THR A 98 16.25 -7.27 8.62
C THR A 98 15.09 -6.34 8.38
N PHE A 99 13.94 -6.65 9.00
CA PHE A 99 12.81 -5.75 9.11
C PHE A 99 12.73 -5.22 10.55
N ASP A 100 12.85 -3.91 10.72
CA ASP A 100 12.66 -3.20 11.98
C ASP A 100 12.14 -1.78 11.71
N ARG A 101 10.81 -1.63 11.72
CA ARG A 101 10.11 -0.36 11.48
C ARG A 101 10.42 0.74 12.50
N ASP A 102 10.87 0.39 13.70
CA ASP A 102 11.18 1.38 14.73
C ASP A 102 12.62 1.88 14.57
N GLN A 103 13.47 1.14 13.84
CA GLN A 103 14.85 1.51 13.55
C GLN A 103 15.04 2.09 12.15
N TYR A 104 14.30 1.63 11.15
CA TYR A 104 14.53 1.94 9.74
C TYR A 104 13.33 2.61 9.08
N ALA A 105 13.62 3.72 8.38
CA ALA A 105 12.62 4.52 7.68
C ALA A 105 11.90 3.71 6.61
N ILE A 106 12.64 2.87 5.87
CA ILE A 106 12.05 2.05 4.81
C ILE A 106 11.02 1.08 5.39
N ASP A 107 11.38 0.31 6.41
CA ASP A 107 10.49 -0.66 7.06
C ASP A 107 9.24 0.01 7.67
N TYR A 108 9.39 1.24 8.19
CA TYR A 108 8.27 2.05 8.65
C TYR A 108 7.29 2.37 7.51
N TRP A 109 7.79 2.82 6.35
CA TRP A 109 6.94 3.17 5.21
C TRP A 109 6.35 1.93 4.53
N GLU A 110 7.11 0.85 4.43
CA GLU A 110 6.64 -0.47 3.97
C GLU A 110 5.48 -0.97 4.85
N SER A 111 5.58 -0.81 6.19
CA SER A 111 4.48 -1.17 7.10
C SER A 111 3.19 -0.36 6.90
N LEU A 112 3.23 0.72 6.11
CA LEU A 112 2.09 1.58 5.79
C LEU A 112 1.73 1.56 4.30
N GLU A 113 2.32 0.66 3.50
CA GLU A 113 2.15 0.63 2.05
C GLU A 113 0.66 0.57 1.65
N GLY A 114 0.22 1.49 0.79
CA GLY A 114 -1.18 1.55 0.34
C GLY A 114 -2.19 1.99 1.41
N MET A 115 -1.79 2.22 2.67
CA MET A 115 -2.69 2.74 3.70
C MET A 115 -2.99 4.23 3.46
N ARG A 116 -4.23 4.62 3.77
CA ARG A 116 -4.56 6.04 3.90
C ARG A 116 -3.87 6.60 5.14
N VAL A 117 -2.87 7.44 4.93
CA VAL A 117 -2.14 8.12 6.00
C VAL A 117 -2.55 9.58 6.13
N MET A 118 -2.26 10.17 7.29
CA MET A 118 -2.36 11.60 7.53
C MET A 118 -1.14 12.09 8.30
N THR A 119 -0.70 13.29 8.00
CA THR A 119 0.29 14.01 8.80
C THR A 119 -0.41 15.00 9.73
N ASN A 120 0.26 15.38 10.80
CA ASN A 120 -0.14 16.54 11.59
C ASN A 120 0.11 17.83 10.78
N THR A 121 -0.14 19.00 11.38
CA THR A 121 0.18 20.29 10.75
C THR A 121 1.65 20.35 10.36
N VAL A 122 1.92 20.27 9.06
CA VAL A 122 3.27 20.40 8.49
C VAL A 122 3.54 21.86 8.15
N ARG A 123 4.78 22.30 8.38
CA ARG A 123 5.28 23.59 7.91
C ARG A 123 6.09 23.35 6.64
N SER A 124 5.66 23.91 5.52
CA SER A 124 6.53 24.01 4.36
C SER A 124 7.70 24.93 4.69
N VAL A 125 8.91 24.43 4.52
CA VAL A 125 10.14 25.24 4.54
C VAL A 125 10.68 25.23 3.11
N SER A 126 10.79 26.41 2.52
CA SER A 126 11.54 26.59 1.26
C SER A 126 12.99 26.13 1.47
N PRO A 127 13.71 25.69 0.42
CA PRO A 127 15.17 25.74 0.43
C PRO A 127 15.68 27.12 0.87
#